data_AF-A0A9X0WE17-F1
#
_entry.id   AF-A0A9X0WE17-F1
#
_cell.length_a   1.000
_cell.length_b   1.000
_cell.length_c   1.000
_cell.angle_alpha   90.00
_cell.angle_beta   90.00
_cell.angle_gamma   90.00
#
_symmetry.space_group_name_H-M   'P 1'
#
loop_
_entity.id
_entity.type
_entity.pdbx_description
1 polymer ?
#
loop_
_entity_poly.entity_id
_entity_poly.type
_entity_poly.pdbx_seq_one_letter_code
_entity_poly.pdbx_strand_id
1 'polypeptide(L)' 'MKLLIDENLSPQLAAWANEQGLEASAAIYVALQGKPDIQLWRHASAHSQIVVTVNVGDFLSLARSGVACHS' A
#
# COMPACT_ATOMS: atom_id res chain seq x y z
N MET A 1 -11.82 -3.13 6.52
CA MET A 1 -10.94 -3.21 5.33
C MET A 1 -9.83 -2.22 5.55
N LYS A 2 -8.56 -2.61 5.36
CA LYS A 2 -7.41 -1.75 5.61
C LYS A 2 -6.77 -1.32 4.30
N LEU A 3 -6.52 -0.04 4.11
CA LEU A 3 -5.95 0.52 2.88
C LEU A 3 -4.55 1.06 3.13
N LEU A 4 -3.65 0.80 2.19
CA LEU A 4 -2.33 1.42 2.12
C LEU A 4 -2.25 2.26 0.84
N ILE A 5 -2.22 3.58 1.00
CA ILE A 5 -2.17 4.54 -0.10
C ILE A 5 -0.71 4.74 -0.52
N ASP A 6 -0.43 4.48 -1.78
CA ASP A 6 0.90 4.64 -2.40
C ASP A 6 1.40 6.09 -2.31
N GLU A 7 2.73 6.28 -2.36
CA GLU A 7 3.35 7.61 -2.21
C GLU A 7 3.03 8.57 -3.38
N ASN A 8 2.67 8.00 -4.54
CA ASN A 8 2.24 8.77 -5.70
C ASN A 8 0.82 9.35 -5.57
N LEU A 9 0.10 8.99 -4.50
CA LEU A 9 -1.22 9.50 -4.19
C LEU A 9 -1.16 10.46 -3.01
N SER A 10 -2.07 11.45 -3.03
CA SER A 10 -2.13 12.44 -1.95
C SER A 10 -2.42 11.75 -0.61
N PRO A 11 -1.67 12.06 0.47
CA PRO A 11 -1.96 11.53 1.81
C PRO A 11 -3.32 11.97 2.35
N GLN A 12 -3.90 13.05 1.80
CA GLN A 12 -5.26 13.47 2.11
C GLN A 12 -6.30 12.40 1.74
N LEU A 13 -6.00 11.51 0.78
CA LEU A 13 -6.86 10.39 0.43
C LEU A 13 -6.99 9.40 1.60
N ALA A 14 -5.90 9.16 2.34
CA ALA A 14 -5.95 8.34 3.55
C ALA A 14 -6.79 9.02 4.64
N ALA A 15 -6.61 10.33 4.83
CA ALA A 15 -7.42 11.09 5.79
C ALA A 15 -8.92 11.03 5.45
N TRP A 16 -9.28 11.33 4.20
CA TRP A 16 -10.65 11.22 3.70
C TRP A 16 -11.22 9.81 3.87
N ALA A 17 -10.47 8.76 3.54
CA ALA A 17 -10.92 7.38 3.71
C ALA A 17 -11.23 7.05 5.18
N ASN A 18 -10.40 7.52 6.11
CA ASN A 18 -10.67 7.39 7.55
C ASN A 18 -11.93 8.14 7.98
N GLU A 19 -12.18 9.34 7.44
CA GLU A 19 -13.43 10.08 7.69
C GLU A 19 -14.67 9.32 7.19
N GLN A 20 -14.53 8.49 6.16
CA GLN A 20 -15.59 7.60 5.67
C GLN A 20 -15.68 6.26 6.44
N GLY A 21 -14.88 6.07 7.50
CA GLY A 21 -14.85 4.86 8.31
C GLY A 21 -14.02 3.71 7.73
N LEU A 22 -13.17 3.98 6.73
CA LEU A 22 -12.22 3.01 6.18
C LEU A 22 -10.85 3.21 6.85
N GLU A 23 -10.32 2.15 7.47
CA GLU A 23 -8.97 2.21 8.05
C GLU A 23 -7.94 2.38 6.93
N ALA A 24 -7.31 3.54 6.82
CA ALA A 24 -6.38 3.85 5.74
C ALA A 24 -5.09 4.48 6.27
N SER A 25 -3.96 4.15 5.65
CA SER A 25 -2.65 4.73 5.93
C SER A 25 -1.96 5.13 4.63
N ALA A 26 -1.22 6.23 4.62
CA ALA A 26 -0.40 6.61 3.48
C ALA A 26 1.03 6.11 3.64
N ALA A 27 1.66 5.67 2.55
CA ALA A 27 3.04 5.16 2.51
C ALA A 27 4.04 6.14 3.14
N ILE A 28 3.80 7.44 2.97
CA ILE A 28 4.62 8.50 3.57
C ILE A 28 4.61 8.51 5.10
N TYR A 29 3.50 8.07 5.73
CA TYR A 29 3.33 8.06 7.19
C TYR A 29 3.79 6.76 7.83
N VAL A 30 3.95 5.69 7.05
CA VAL A 30 4.46 4.39 7.53
C VAL A 30 5.94 4.17 7.19
N ALA A 31 6.68 5.26 6.92
CA ALA A 31 8.11 5.24 6.56
C ALA A 31 8.45 4.40 5.31
N LEU A 32 7.49 4.29 4.37
CA LEU A 32 7.66 3.58 3.11
C LEU A 32 7.94 4.52 1.92
N GLN A 33 8.10 5.83 2.17
CA GLN A 33 8.45 6.79 1.13
C GLN A 33 9.80 6.45 0.48
N GLY A 34 9.82 6.42 -0.86
CA GLY A 34 10.99 6.07 -1.68
C GLY A 34 11.46 4.62 -1.50
N LYS A 35 10.68 3.76 -0.83
CA LYS A 35 10.99 2.34 -0.74
C LYS A 35 10.56 1.63 -2.02
N PRO A 36 11.27 0.58 -2.45
CA PRO A 36 10.86 -0.18 -3.62
C PRO A 36 9.51 -0.87 -3.38
N ASP A 37 8.73 -1.05 -4.45
CA ASP A 37 7.37 -1.63 -4.42
C ASP A 37 7.28 -2.96 -3.66
N ILE A 38 8.35 -3.77 -3.67
CA ILE A 38 8.43 -5.02 -2.91
C ILE A 38 8.27 -4.83 -1.39
N GLN A 39 8.79 -3.73 -0.84
CA GLN A 39 8.67 -3.43 0.58
C GLN A 39 7.27 -2.92 0.91
N LEU A 40 6.68 -2.10 0.04
CA LEU A 40 5.28 -1.67 0.15
C LEU A 40 4.34 -2.89 0.14
N TRP A 41 4.58 -3.83 -0.78
CA TRP A 41 3.83 -5.07 -0.91
C TRP A 41 3.93 -5.96 0.32
N ARG A 42 5.14 -6.16 0.86
CA ARG A 42 5.36 -6.93 2.09
C ARG A 42 4.68 -6.31 3.30
N HIS A 43 4.76 -4.99 3.44
CA HIS A 43 4.06 -4.27 4.51
C HIS A 43 2.55 -4.46 4.40
N ALA A 44 1.99 -4.22 3.21
CA ALA A 44 0.57 -4.40 2.98
C ALA A 44 0.11 -5.83 3.32
N SER A 45 0.87 -6.85 2.90
CA SER A 45 0.53 -8.23 3.23
C SER A 45 0.64 -8.52 4.73
N ALA A 46 1.69 -8.05 5.41
CA ALA A 46 1.88 -8.27 6.84
C ALA A 46 0.77 -7.64 7.68
N HIS A 47 0.21 -6.52 7.21
CA HIS A 47 -0.85 -5.78 7.89
C HIS A 47 -2.26 -6.06 7.34
N SER A 48 -2.42 -7.05 6.44
CA SER A 48 -3.69 -7.37 5.78
C SER A 48 -4.35 -6.16 5.11
N GLN A 49 -3.55 -5.35 4.42
CA GLN A 49 -3.95 -4.12 3.73
C GLN A 49 -4.07 -4.34 2.22
N ILE A 50 -4.94 -3.54 1.61
CA ILE A 50 -5.08 -3.40 0.17
C ILE A 50 -4.24 -2.19 -0.27
N VAL A 51 -3.32 -2.41 -1.21
CA VAL A 51 -2.53 -1.32 -1.81
C VAL A 51 -3.41 -0.55 -2.80
N VAL A 52 -3.46 0.77 -2.64
CA VAL A 52 -4.11 1.70 -3.57
C VAL A 52 -3.01 2.49 -4.26
N THR A 53 -2.85 2.28 -5.57
CA THR A 53 -1.81 2.93 -6.38
C THR A 53 -2.35 3.29 -7.77
N VAL A 54 -1.73 4.27 -8.42
CA VAL A 54 -1.92 4.59 -9.83
C VAL A 54 -0.94 3.84 -10.75
N ASN A 55 0.16 3.32 -10.20
CA ASN A 55 1.14 2.52 -10.94
C ASN A 55 0.93 1.02 -10.70
N VAL A 56 -0.12 0.46 -11.32
CA VAL A 56 -0.50 -0.94 -11.12
C VAL A 56 0.46 -1.95 -11.77
N GLY A 57 1.26 -1.55 -12.77
CA GLY A 57 2.07 -2.45 -13.59
C GLY A 57 3.14 -3.20 -12.80
N ASP A 58 3.85 -2.49 -11.93
CA ASP A 58 4.92 -3.05 -11.12
C ASP A 58 4.36 -4.01 -10.05
N PHE A 59 3.24 -3.66 -9.42
CA PHE A 59 2.57 -4.53 -8.44
C PHE A 59 1.95 -5.78 -9.06
N LEU A 60 1.42 -5.72 -10.29
CA LEU A 60 0.92 -6.91 -10.98
C LEU A 60 2.05 -7.90 -11.28
N SER A 61 3.22 -7.38 -11.63
CA SER A 61 4.41 -8.22 -11.83
C SER A 61 4.79 -8.92 -10.52
N LEU A 62 4.76 -8.22 -9.39
CA LEU A 62 5.01 -8.80 -8.06
C LEU A 62 3.96 -9.85 -7.66
N ALA A 63 2.68 -9.56 -7.88
CA ALA A 63 1.59 -10.49 -7.58
C ALA A 63 1.68 -11.78 -8.41
N ARG A 64 2.02 -11.66 -9.70
CA ARG A 64 2.21 -12.80 -10.60
C ARG A 64 3.47 -13.61 -10.30
N SER A 65 4.51 -12.94 -9.83
CA SER A 65 5.78 -13.59 -9.46
C SER A 65 5.65 -14.48 -8.22
N GLY A 66 4.48 -14.48 -7.56
CA GLY A 66 4.24 -15.29 -6.38
C GLY A 66 5.26 -14.99 -5.29
N VAL A 67 5.69 -13.72 -5.16
CA VAL A 67 6.49 -13.27 -4.01
C VAL A 67 5.62 -13.49 -2.78
N ALA A 68 5.72 -14.71 -2.27
CA ALA A 68 5.01 -15.18 -1.13
C ALA A 68 5.47 -14.31 0.02
N CYS A 69 4.52 -13.62 0.61
CA CYS A 69 4.68 -12.95 1.89
C CYS A 69 4.77 -14.05 2.96
N HIS A 70 5.86 -14.82 2.91
CA HIS A 70 6.25 -15.81 3.89
C HIS A 70 7.56 -15.32 4.50
N SER A 71 7.45 -14.76 5.69
CA SER A 71 8.50 -14.72 6.71
C SER A 71 7.79 -14.57 8.05
#